data_AF-A0A382IYG7-F1
#
_entry.id   AF-A0A382IYG7-F1
#
_cell.length_a   1.000
_cell.length_b   1.000
_cell.length_c   1.000
_cell.angle_alpha   90.00
_cell.angle_beta   90.00
_cell.angle_gamma   90.00
#
_symmetry.space_group_name_H-M   'P 1'
#
loop_
_entity.id
_entity.type
_entity.pdbx_description
1 polymer ?
#
loop_
_entity_poly.entity_id
_entity_poly.type
_entity_poly.pdbx_seq_one_letter_code
_entity_poly.pdbx_strand_id
1 'polypeptide(L)'
;MTGTFYLLRLIFFLVFAGFLSQVSAQYGDWKHSGSMYIVTDSAGANLPASAVEKNFPLLIRLNKDYFDFSQAKPRGEDVRFSSNGKPLAYQIERWDAEGGNADVWVRIPTIKGNDQQAIKMHWGKEKVSGESNGEQVFLTTEGFAGVWHLGDNLEDATSNNLDGVNRPDKPTTNTTGIIGDAQEFGVNKILDIRLTDVY
;
A
#
# COMPACT_ATOMS: atom_id res chain seq x y z
N MET A 1 79.96 0.04 17.02
CA MET A 1 78.79 -0.23 16.15
C MET A 1 77.79 -1.04 16.95
N THR A 2 76.76 -0.41 17.50
CA THR A 2 75.56 -1.06 18.05
C THR A 2 74.47 0.00 18.09
N GLY A 3 73.52 -0.10 17.15
CA GLY A 3 72.34 0.77 17.07
C GLY A 3 71.16 0.10 17.75
N THR A 4 70.42 0.86 18.54
CA THR A 4 69.18 0.42 19.20
C THR A 4 68.00 0.95 18.39
N PHE A 5 67.22 0.06 17.76
CA PHE A 5 65.99 0.41 17.05
C PHE A 5 64.78 0.28 17.99
N TYR A 6 63.98 1.33 18.12
CA TYR A 6 62.69 1.29 18.80
C TYR A 6 61.60 0.87 17.82
N LEU A 7 60.95 -0.28 18.05
CA LEU A 7 59.75 -0.67 17.31
C LEU A 7 58.53 0.06 17.90
N LEU A 8 57.91 0.92 17.10
CA LEU A 8 56.60 1.49 17.38
C LEU A 8 55.53 0.40 17.10
N ARG A 9 54.83 -0.09 18.14
CA ARG A 9 53.68 -0.98 17.96
C ARG A 9 52.43 -0.15 17.68
N LEU A 10 51.96 -0.19 16.44
CA LEU A 10 50.67 0.39 16.05
C LEU A 10 49.56 -0.58 16.48
N ILE A 11 48.70 -0.18 17.41
CA ILE A 11 47.50 -0.94 17.80
C ILE A 11 46.37 -0.49 16.88
N PHE A 12 45.93 -1.36 15.97
CA PHE A 12 44.71 -1.18 15.20
C PHE A 12 43.51 -1.53 16.08
N PHE A 13 42.73 -0.52 16.49
CA PHE A 13 41.40 -0.74 17.04
C PHE A 13 40.43 -1.01 15.88
N LEU A 14 40.06 -2.27 15.69
CA LEU A 14 38.90 -2.64 14.86
C LEU A 14 37.64 -2.28 15.65
N VAL A 15 37.00 -1.16 15.32
CA VAL A 15 35.65 -0.85 15.79
C VAL A 15 34.68 -1.69 14.96
N PHE A 16 34.23 -2.80 15.52
CA PHE A 16 33.13 -3.58 14.96
C PHE A 16 31.84 -2.81 15.25
N ALA A 17 31.44 -1.92 14.35
CA ALA A 17 30.11 -1.33 14.38
C ALA A 17 29.10 -2.45 14.09
N GLY A 18 28.54 -3.02 15.15
CA GLY A 18 27.42 -3.94 15.03
C GLY A 18 26.30 -3.25 14.26
N PHE A 19 25.85 -3.86 13.17
CA PHE A 19 24.60 -3.49 12.51
C PHE A 19 23.46 -3.77 13.49
N LEU A 20 23.16 -2.79 14.34
CA LEU A 20 21.88 -2.74 15.03
C LEU A 20 20.81 -2.67 13.95
N SER A 21 19.99 -3.72 13.90
CA SER A 21 18.86 -3.87 12.99
C SER A 21 18.01 -2.59 12.96
N GLN A 22 18.19 -1.76 11.93
CA GLN A 22 17.45 -0.51 11.70
C GLN A 22 15.93 -0.70 11.49
N VAL A 23 15.44 -1.93 11.58
CA VAL A 23 14.05 -2.29 11.28
C VAL A 23 13.06 -1.72 12.31
N SER A 24 13.48 -1.43 13.56
CA SER A 24 12.61 -0.76 14.54
C SER A 24 12.54 0.77 14.38
N ALA A 25 13.48 1.38 13.64
CA ALA A 25 13.62 2.84 13.61
C ALA A 25 12.58 3.53 12.70
N GLN A 26 12.17 2.89 11.59
CA GLN A 26 11.37 3.59 10.57
C GLN A 26 9.99 4.04 11.08
N TYR A 27 9.36 3.25 11.95
CA TYR A 27 8.01 3.51 12.44
C TYR A 27 7.95 3.88 13.94
N GLY A 28 9.10 4.12 14.59
CA GLY A 28 9.15 4.38 16.04
C GLY A 28 8.41 5.64 16.49
N ASP A 29 8.30 6.66 15.63
CA ASP A 29 7.61 7.92 15.94
C ASP A 29 6.11 7.91 15.65
N TRP A 30 5.55 6.78 15.21
CA TRP A 30 4.12 6.65 14.94
C TRP A 30 3.36 6.36 16.24
N LYS A 31 2.32 7.14 16.54
CA LYS A 31 1.58 7.05 17.80
C LYS A 31 0.86 5.71 17.98
N HIS A 32 0.42 5.12 16.86
CA HIS A 32 -0.38 3.90 16.86
C HIS A 32 0.11 2.90 15.82
N SER A 33 -0.07 1.62 16.12
CA SER A 33 0.10 0.55 15.13
C SER A 33 -0.84 -0.61 15.43
N GLY A 34 -1.22 -1.36 14.40
CA GLY A 34 -2.14 -2.49 14.46
C GLY A 34 -1.73 -3.56 13.46
N SER A 35 -1.96 -4.83 13.80
CA SER A 35 -1.64 -5.95 12.91
C SER A 35 -2.91 -6.58 12.35
N MET A 36 -2.87 -6.91 11.08
CA MET A 36 -3.86 -7.69 10.34
C MET A 36 -3.16 -8.93 9.80
N TYR A 37 -3.91 -10.00 9.58
CA TYR A 37 -3.35 -11.27 9.13
C TYR A 37 -3.98 -11.70 7.82
N ILE A 38 -3.13 -12.05 6.86
CA ILE A 38 -3.53 -12.80 5.66
C ILE A 38 -3.52 -14.27 6.07
N VAL A 39 -4.71 -14.86 6.20
CA VAL A 39 -4.90 -16.22 6.71
C VAL A 39 -5.23 -17.14 5.53
N THR A 40 -4.25 -17.94 5.12
CA THR A 40 -4.37 -18.86 3.97
C THR A 40 -4.28 -20.33 4.36
N ASP A 41 -4.20 -20.63 5.67
CA ASP A 41 -4.35 -21.97 6.23
C ASP A 41 -5.84 -22.35 6.38
N SER A 42 -6.09 -23.47 7.06
CA SER A 42 -7.43 -24.02 7.26
C SER A 42 -8.37 -23.14 8.10
N ALA A 43 -7.87 -22.10 8.78
CA ALA A 43 -8.69 -21.12 9.46
C ALA A 43 -9.19 -20.00 8.52
N GLY A 44 -8.65 -19.91 7.31
CA GLY A 44 -9.00 -18.90 6.31
C GLY A 44 -9.21 -19.51 4.92
N ALA A 45 -8.46 -19.01 3.93
CA ALA A 45 -8.66 -19.39 2.54
C ALA A 45 -8.28 -20.85 2.20
N ASN A 46 -7.62 -21.57 3.12
CA ASN A 46 -7.24 -22.98 3.00
C ASN A 46 -6.53 -23.33 1.67
N LEU A 47 -5.55 -22.51 1.31
CA LEU A 47 -4.74 -22.69 0.12
C LEU A 47 -3.66 -23.76 0.35
N PRO A 48 -3.30 -24.55 -0.66
CA PRO A 48 -2.24 -25.54 -0.51
C PRO A 48 -0.89 -24.86 -0.22
N ALA A 49 -0.01 -25.52 0.53
CA ALA A 49 1.31 -24.99 0.88
C ALA A 49 2.21 -24.67 -0.34
N SER A 50 1.90 -25.24 -1.51
CA SER A 50 2.57 -24.94 -2.77
C SER A 50 2.09 -23.65 -3.45
N ALA A 51 0.98 -23.06 -3.01
CA ALA A 51 0.47 -21.81 -3.57
C ALA A 51 1.38 -20.64 -3.17
N VAL A 52 1.77 -19.84 -4.15
CA VAL A 52 2.53 -18.61 -3.97
C VAL A 52 1.99 -17.58 -4.95
N GLU A 53 1.57 -16.43 -4.43
CA GLU A 53 1.14 -15.27 -5.20
C GLU A 53 2.10 -14.12 -4.93
N LYS A 54 2.48 -13.35 -5.95
CA LYS A 54 3.49 -12.28 -5.83
C LYS A 54 2.89 -10.94 -6.23
N ASN A 55 3.37 -9.88 -5.58
CA ASN A 55 3.01 -8.49 -5.90
C ASN A 55 1.49 -8.23 -5.99
N PHE A 56 0.70 -8.94 -5.18
CA PHE A 56 -0.76 -8.92 -5.26
C PHE A 56 -1.34 -7.68 -4.56
N PRO A 57 -2.18 -6.88 -5.22
CA PRO A 57 -2.97 -5.83 -4.58
C PRO A 57 -4.06 -6.45 -3.70
N LEU A 58 -3.83 -6.47 -2.39
CA LEU A 58 -4.81 -6.96 -1.42
C LEU A 58 -5.65 -5.79 -0.90
N LEU A 59 -6.97 -5.92 -0.97
CA LEU A 59 -7.89 -4.96 -0.36
C LEU A 59 -7.89 -5.13 1.17
N ILE A 60 -7.65 -4.04 1.87
CA ILE A 60 -7.83 -3.91 3.32
C ILE A 60 -9.05 -3.02 3.57
N ARG A 61 -10.00 -3.55 4.33
CA ARG A 61 -11.19 -2.83 4.78
C ARG A 61 -11.08 -2.47 6.25
N LEU A 62 -11.09 -1.19 6.54
CA LEU A 62 -11.18 -0.67 7.91
C LEU A 62 -12.63 -0.30 8.19
N ASN A 63 -13.07 -0.57 9.40
CA ASN A 63 -14.35 -0.08 9.90
C ASN A 63 -14.23 0.35 11.36
N LYS A 64 -15.14 1.22 11.80
CA LYS A 64 -15.12 1.84 13.13
C LYS A 64 -15.19 0.86 14.30
N ASP A 65 -15.61 -0.39 14.06
CA ASP A 65 -15.70 -1.40 15.12
C ASP A 65 -14.30 -1.94 15.49
N TYR A 66 -13.30 -1.75 14.60
CA TYR A 66 -11.91 -2.20 14.80
C TYR A 66 -10.85 -1.11 14.60
N PHE A 67 -11.22 0.07 14.09
CA PHE A 67 -10.31 1.18 13.83
C PHE A 67 -10.93 2.52 14.26
N ASP A 68 -10.23 3.25 15.13
CA ASP A 68 -10.64 4.58 15.57
C ASP A 68 -10.15 5.65 14.59
N PHE A 69 -11.04 6.08 13.70
CA PHE A 69 -10.77 7.07 12.66
C PHE A 69 -10.36 8.44 13.21
N SER A 70 -10.67 8.76 14.49
CA SER A 70 -10.24 10.03 15.11
C SER A 70 -8.74 10.09 15.40
N GLN A 71 -8.05 8.94 15.36
CA GLN A 71 -6.60 8.84 15.60
C GLN A 71 -5.77 9.08 14.34
N ALA A 72 -6.38 9.11 13.16
CA ALA A 72 -5.74 9.38 11.89
C ALA A 72 -6.21 10.73 11.32
N LYS A 73 -5.50 11.22 10.31
CA LYS A 73 -5.91 12.42 9.58
C LYS A 73 -7.21 12.19 8.78
N PRO A 74 -7.96 13.26 8.47
CA PRO A 74 -9.30 13.15 7.88
C PRO A 74 -9.39 12.37 6.56
N ARG A 75 -8.30 12.22 5.81
CA ARG A 75 -8.25 11.44 4.56
C ARG A 75 -7.22 10.31 4.62
N GLY A 76 -6.83 9.89 5.83
CA GLY A 76 -5.86 8.81 6.04
C GLY A 76 -4.44 9.16 5.58
N GLU A 77 -4.07 10.44 5.46
CA GLU A 77 -2.77 10.86 4.93
C GLU A 77 -1.58 10.34 5.78
N ASP A 78 -1.84 10.08 7.05
CA ASP A 78 -0.90 9.50 8.00
C ASP A 78 -1.20 8.02 8.24
N VAL A 79 -1.41 7.22 7.19
CA VAL A 79 -1.36 5.76 7.31
C VAL A 79 -0.14 5.21 6.60
N ARG A 80 0.49 4.16 7.15
CA ARG A 80 1.54 3.40 6.48
C ARG A 80 1.33 1.92 6.70
N PHE A 81 1.70 1.11 5.71
CA PHE A 81 1.66 -0.33 5.79
C PHE A 81 3.06 -0.91 5.72
N SER A 82 3.29 -2.01 6.44
CA SER A 82 4.57 -2.69 6.47
C SER A 82 4.41 -4.19 6.67
N SER A 83 5.37 -4.97 6.17
CA SER A 83 5.52 -6.39 6.49
C SER A 83 6.94 -6.64 6.93
N ASN A 84 7.12 -7.25 8.11
CA ASN A 84 8.44 -7.44 8.75
C ASN A 84 9.27 -6.13 8.83
N GLY A 85 8.58 -5.01 9.08
CA GLY A 85 9.15 -3.66 9.17
C GLY A 85 9.56 -3.01 7.85
N LYS A 86 9.37 -3.69 6.70
CA LYS A 86 9.58 -3.08 5.38
C LYS A 86 8.31 -2.39 4.90
N PRO A 87 8.40 -1.19 4.31
CA PRO A 87 7.23 -0.47 3.81
C PRO A 87 6.55 -1.23 2.67
N LEU A 88 5.23 -1.10 2.58
CA LEU A 88 4.40 -1.60 1.50
C LEU A 88 3.74 -0.41 0.77
N ALA A 89 3.71 -0.49 -0.55
CA ALA A 89 2.96 0.46 -1.37
C ALA A 89 1.45 0.27 -1.14
N TYR A 90 0.71 1.37 -1.12
CA TYR A 90 -0.73 1.36 -0.91
C TYR A 90 -1.43 2.46 -1.71
N GLN A 91 -2.71 2.27 -1.97
CA GLN A 91 -3.62 3.29 -2.51
C GLN A 91 -4.86 3.33 -1.63
N ILE A 92 -5.17 4.51 -1.10
CA ILE A 92 -6.45 4.78 -0.47
C ILE A 92 -7.46 4.99 -1.60
N GLU A 93 -8.39 4.05 -1.75
CA GLU A 93 -9.51 4.19 -2.68
C GLU A 93 -10.62 5.02 -2.04
N ARG A 94 -10.96 4.71 -0.78
CA ARG A 94 -11.96 5.43 -0.01
C ARG A 94 -11.49 5.64 1.42
N TRP A 95 -11.72 6.83 1.95
CA TRP A 95 -11.56 7.13 3.38
C TRP A 95 -12.73 7.98 3.86
N ASP A 96 -13.70 7.33 4.49
CA ASP A 96 -14.88 7.95 5.09
C ASP A 96 -14.78 7.83 6.62
N ALA A 97 -14.13 8.82 7.24
CA ALA A 97 -13.94 8.85 8.68
C ALA A 97 -15.27 9.08 9.45
N GLU A 98 -16.24 9.75 8.84
CA GLU A 98 -17.53 10.06 9.46
C GLU A 98 -18.46 8.84 9.45
N GLY A 99 -18.58 8.17 8.30
CA GLY A 99 -19.27 6.88 8.18
C GLY A 99 -18.50 5.72 8.80
N GLY A 100 -17.21 5.91 9.10
CA GLY A 100 -16.37 4.97 9.80
C GLY A 100 -15.95 3.78 8.94
N ASN A 101 -15.64 4.01 7.66
CA ASN A 101 -15.20 2.98 6.71
C ASN A 101 -14.04 3.49 5.85
N ALA A 102 -13.10 2.60 5.51
CA ALA A 102 -12.09 2.88 4.50
C ALA A 102 -11.72 1.63 3.71
N ASP A 103 -11.36 1.84 2.45
CA ASP A 103 -10.91 0.82 1.51
C ASP A 103 -9.51 1.21 1.01
N VAL A 104 -8.55 0.35 1.28
CA VAL A 104 -7.14 0.59 0.96
C VAL A 104 -6.56 -0.63 0.26
N TRP A 105 -6.09 -0.44 -0.97
CA TRP A 105 -5.30 -1.45 -1.66
C TRP A 105 -3.87 -1.42 -1.16
N VAL A 106 -3.32 -2.58 -0.81
CA VAL A 106 -1.93 -2.71 -0.37
C VAL A 106 -1.26 -3.79 -1.21
N ARG A 107 -0.15 -3.46 -1.87
CA ARG A 107 0.60 -4.45 -2.66
C ARG A 107 1.41 -5.35 -1.73
N ILE A 108 1.05 -6.62 -1.68
CA ILE A 108 1.72 -7.64 -0.88
C ILE A 108 2.79 -8.33 -1.73
N PRO A 109 4.09 -8.26 -1.35
CA PRO A 109 5.16 -8.81 -2.18
C PRO A 109 5.05 -10.32 -2.39
N THR A 110 4.58 -11.05 -1.38
CA THR A 110 4.37 -12.50 -1.46
C THR A 110 3.29 -12.94 -0.50
N ILE A 111 2.28 -13.65 -1.00
CA ILE A 111 1.29 -14.40 -0.23
C ILE A 111 1.60 -15.88 -0.42
N LYS A 112 1.73 -16.62 0.68
CA LYS A 112 1.98 -18.07 0.71
C LYS A 112 0.72 -18.78 1.14
N GLY A 113 0.43 -19.94 0.56
CA GLY A 113 -0.64 -20.83 1.02
C GLY A 113 -0.27 -21.56 2.32
N ASN A 114 -1.28 -22.00 3.06
CA ASN A 114 -1.13 -22.66 4.35
C ASN A 114 -0.25 -21.88 5.34
N ASP A 115 -0.47 -20.57 5.44
CA ASP A 115 0.30 -19.65 6.27
C ASP A 115 -0.60 -18.58 6.92
N GLN A 116 -0.06 -17.89 7.93
CA GLN A 116 -0.63 -16.68 8.51
C GLN A 116 0.39 -15.56 8.50
N GLN A 117 0.21 -14.59 7.59
CA GLN A 117 1.17 -13.53 7.37
C GLN A 117 0.69 -12.20 7.95
N ALA A 118 1.45 -11.63 8.87
CA ALA A 118 1.14 -10.34 9.47
C ALA A 118 1.47 -9.17 8.52
N ILE A 119 0.52 -8.25 8.41
CA ILE A 119 0.66 -6.90 7.84
C ILE A 119 0.43 -5.92 8.98
N LYS A 120 1.32 -4.94 9.13
CA LYS A 120 1.21 -3.91 10.17
C LYS A 120 0.86 -2.57 9.55
N MET A 121 -0.20 -1.96 10.05
CA MET A 121 -0.58 -0.57 9.79
C MET A 121 -0.03 0.33 10.89
N HIS A 122 0.41 1.54 10.55
CA HIS A 122 0.89 2.59 11.46
C HIS A 122 0.15 3.90 11.17
N TRP A 123 -0.25 4.64 12.20
CA TRP A 123 -0.96 5.91 12.04
C TRP A 123 -0.75 6.90 13.21
N GLY A 124 -1.27 8.12 13.07
CA GLY A 124 -1.23 9.16 14.10
C GLY A 124 0.01 10.07 14.04
N LYS A 125 0.64 10.22 12.87
CA LYS A 125 1.82 11.09 12.69
C LYS A 125 1.42 12.41 12.03
N GLU A 126 1.35 13.48 12.81
CA GLU A 126 0.76 14.77 12.38
C GLU A 126 1.50 15.46 11.22
N LYS A 127 2.85 15.40 11.20
CA LYS A 127 3.70 16.14 10.25
C LYS A 127 4.16 15.29 9.07
N VAL A 128 3.23 14.58 8.43
CA VAL A 128 3.47 13.84 7.18
C VAL A 128 2.43 14.15 6.12
N SER A 129 2.82 14.01 4.86
CA SER A 129 1.94 13.94 3.69
C SER A 129 1.45 12.51 3.48
N GLY A 130 0.36 12.37 2.71
CA GLY A 130 -0.07 11.08 2.17
C GLY A 130 1.01 10.45 1.29
N GLU A 131 1.09 9.12 1.32
CA GLU A 131 1.92 8.30 0.42
C GLU A 131 1.06 7.34 -0.41
N SER A 132 -0.25 7.57 -0.47
CA SER A 132 -1.17 6.83 -1.33
C SER A 132 -0.74 6.98 -2.79
N ASN A 133 -0.47 5.87 -3.48
CA ASN A 133 0.00 5.85 -4.85
C ASN A 133 -0.47 4.57 -5.56
N GLY A 134 -1.43 4.72 -6.47
CA GLY A 134 -1.96 3.64 -7.30
C GLY A 134 -0.91 2.98 -8.18
N GLU A 135 -0.05 3.76 -8.83
CA GLU A 135 0.94 3.25 -9.78
C GLU A 135 1.94 2.28 -9.10
N GLN A 136 2.23 2.51 -7.82
CA GLN A 136 3.09 1.64 -7.01
C GLN A 136 2.38 0.39 -6.47
N VAL A 137 1.04 0.34 -6.56
CA VAL A 137 0.20 -0.81 -6.20
C VAL A 137 -0.12 -1.65 -7.43
N PHE A 138 -0.57 -1.03 -8.52
CA PHE A 138 -1.01 -1.66 -9.75
C PHE A 138 0.07 -1.55 -10.82
N LEU A 139 1.14 -2.32 -10.64
CA LEU A 139 2.32 -2.27 -11.49
C LEU A 139 2.02 -2.82 -12.90
N THR A 140 2.29 -2.01 -13.92
CA THR A 140 2.23 -2.46 -15.33
C THR A 140 3.22 -3.59 -15.63
N THR A 141 4.35 -3.64 -14.92
CA THR A 141 5.33 -4.74 -14.99
C THR A 141 4.80 -6.07 -14.43
N GLU A 142 3.73 -6.04 -13.64
CA GLU A 142 3.04 -7.22 -13.11
C GLU A 142 1.78 -7.55 -13.94
N GLY A 143 1.59 -6.89 -15.09
CA GLY A 143 0.54 -7.23 -16.06
C GLY A 143 -0.75 -6.39 -15.95
N PHE A 144 -0.80 -5.37 -15.09
CA PHE A 144 -1.93 -4.43 -15.07
C PHE A 144 -1.89 -3.54 -16.31
N ALA A 145 -2.90 -3.64 -17.18
CA ALA A 145 -3.04 -2.79 -18.36
C ALA A 145 -3.75 -1.46 -18.07
N GLY A 146 -4.54 -1.41 -17.00
CA GLY A 146 -5.27 -0.24 -16.51
C GLY A 146 -6.14 -0.65 -15.31
N VAL A 147 -6.35 0.27 -14.37
CA VAL A 147 -7.17 0.05 -13.17
C VAL A 147 -8.00 1.29 -12.89
N TRP A 148 -9.29 1.22 -13.22
CA TRP A 148 -10.25 2.26 -12.91
C TRP A 148 -11.13 1.80 -11.74
N HIS A 149 -11.05 2.51 -10.63
CA HIS A 149 -11.95 2.27 -9.48
C HIS A 149 -13.36 2.81 -9.71
N LEU A 150 -13.51 3.70 -10.71
CA LEU A 150 -14.80 4.23 -11.17
C LEU A 150 -15.56 5.01 -10.09
N GLY A 151 -14.87 5.64 -9.13
CA GLY A 151 -15.49 6.61 -8.22
C GLY A 151 -15.67 7.99 -8.88
N ASP A 152 -15.74 9.05 -8.07
CA ASP A 152 -15.73 10.44 -8.57
C ASP A 152 -14.49 10.76 -9.41
N ASN A 153 -13.37 10.11 -9.09
CA ASN A 153 -12.16 10.12 -9.89
C ASN A 153 -12.19 8.96 -10.90
N LEU A 154 -11.98 9.29 -12.17
CA LEU A 154 -11.97 8.36 -13.30
C LEU A 154 -10.53 8.08 -13.80
N GLU A 155 -9.51 8.52 -13.06
CA GLU A 155 -8.11 8.25 -13.35
C GLU A 155 -7.81 6.73 -13.37
N ASP A 156 -6.92 6.36 -14.27
CA ASP A 156 -6.28 5.05 -14.27
C ASP A 156 -5.23 5.01 -13.16
N ALA A 157 -5.38 4.09 -12.22
CA ALA A 157 -4.44 3.93 -11.10
C ALA A 157 -3.10 3.33 -11.53
N THR A 158 -2.90 2.94 -12.80
CA THR A 158 -1.62 2.47 -13.32
C THR A 158 -0.80 3.60 -13.94
N SER A 159 0.49 3.37 -14.15
CA SER A 159 1.37 4.32 -14.84
C SER A 159 1.02 4.54 -16.33
N ASN A 160 0.06 3.79 -16.89
CA ASN A 160 -0.39 4.01 -18.26
C ASN A 160 -1.25 5.27 -18.40
N ASN A 161 -1.82 5.77 -17.29
CA ASN A 161 -2.62 7.01 -17.25
C ASN A 161 -3.71 7.03 -18.33
N LEU A 162 -4.38 5.90 -18.53
CA LEU A 162 -5.49 5.77 -19.48
C LEU A 162 -6.79 6.31 -18.88
N ASP A 163 -6.77 7.56 -18.42
CA ASP A 163 -7.85 8.15 -17.63
C ASP A 163 -9.18 8.13 -18.38
N GLY A 164 -10.24 7.79 -17.64
CA GLY A 164 -11.61 7.86 -18.11
C GLY A 164 -12.09 9.30 -18.17
N VAL A 165 -12.82 9.64 -19.23
CA VAL A 165 -13.49 10.94 -19.36
C VAL A 165 -14.97 10.71 -19.58
N ASN A 166 -15.78 11.26 -18.68
CA ASN A 166 -17.22 11.24 -18.84
C ASN A 166 -17.63 12.06 -20.06
N ARG A 167 -18.42 11.46 -20.95
CA ARG A 167 -18.88 12.16 -22.13
C ARG A 167 -19.88 13.27 -21.72
N PRO A 168 -19.65 14.56 -22.02
CA PRO A 168 -20.45 15.65 -21.44
C PRO A 168 -21.96 15.59 -21.75
N ASP A 169 -22.36 15.09 -22.92
CA ASP A 169 -23.77 14.93 -23.29
C ASP A 169 -24.43 13.68 -22.68
N LYS A 170 -23.63 12.76 -22.14
CA LYS A 170 -24.00 11.40 -21.76
C LYS A 170 -23.17 10.90 -20.56
N PRO A 171 -23.03 11.67 -19.47
CA PRO A 171 -22.14 11.28 -18.39
C PRO A 171 -22.69 10.05 -17.66
N THR A 172 -21.80 9.18 -17.20
CA THR A 172 -22.12 8.21 -16.15
C THR A 172 -22.47 8.94 -14.84
N THR A 173 -23.00 8.22 -13.88
CA THR A 173 -23.35 8.79 -12.57
C THR A 173 -22.65 8.03 -11.48
N ASN A 174 -22.00 8.75 -10.57
CA ASN A 174 -21.39 8.12 -9.40
C ASN A 174 -22.47 7.44 -8.55
N THR A 175 -22.16 6.26 -8.05
CA THR A 175 -23.03 5.43 -7.21
C THR A 175 -22.18 4.59 -6.25
N THR A 176 -22.82 3.89 -5.32
CA THR A 176 -22.10 3.02 -4.39
C THR A 176 -21.61 1.75 -5.08
N GLY A 177 -20.32 1.46 -4.96
CA GLY A 177 -19.68 0.27 -5.50
C GLY A 177 -19.60 -0.90 -4.50
N ILE A 178 -19.01 -2.02 -4.95
CA ILE A 178 -18.64 -3.13 -4.07
C ILE A 178 -17.41 -2.78 -3.22
N ILE A 179 -16.51 -1.98 -3.78
CA ILE A 179 -15.35 -1.36 -3.15
C ILE A 179 -15.51 0.12 -3.47
N GLY A 180 -15.45 0.99 -2.46
CA GLY A 180 -15.64 2.42 -2.66
C GLY A 180 -16.92 2.77 -3.42
N ASP A 181 -16.74 3.61 -4.42
CA ASP A 181 -17.76 4.14 -5.32
C ASP A 181 -17.66 3.44 -6.69
N ALA A 182 -18.64 3.67 -7.56
CA ALA A 182 -18.71 3.10 -8.90
C ALA A 182 -19.43 4.04 -9.88
N GLN A 183 -19.31 3.77 -11.18
CA GLN A 183 -20.07 4.47 -12.21
C GLN A 183 -21.27 3.64 -12.68
N GLU A 184 -22.46 4.23 -12.64
CA GLU A 184 -23.68 3.66 -13.21
C GLU A 184 -23.78 3.98 -14.72
N PHE A 185 -23.83 2.93 -15.54
CA PHE A 185 -24.05 3.00 -17.00
C PHE A 185 -25.53 2.77 -17.35
N GLY A 186 -26.35 3.78 -17.09
CA GLY A 186 -27.74 3.83 -17.54
C GLY A 186 -27.86 3.90 -19.08
N VAL A 187 -29.10 4.05 -19.57
CA VAL A 187 -29.37 4.17 -21.02
C VAL A 187 -28.63 5.39 -21.59
N ASN A 188 -27.86 5.16 -22.66
CA ASN A 188 -27.08 6.19 -23.35
C ASN A 188 -26.04 6.92 -22.48
N LYS A 189 -25.57 6.38 -21.36
CA LYS A 189 -24.41 6.93 -20.63
C LYS A 189 -23.09 6.35 -21.18
N ILE A 190 -22.04 7.15 -21.26
CA ILE A 190 -20.77 6.82 -21.89
C ILE A 190 -19.60 7.35 -21.06
N LEU A 191 -18.68 6.44 -20.72
CA LEU A 191 -17.33 6.74 -20.25
C LEU A 191 -16.36 6.45 -21.39
N ASP A 192 -15.62 7.47 -21.84
CA ASP A 192 -14.58 7.30 -22.84
C ASP A 192 -13.26 6.94 -22.13
N ILE A 193 -12.69 5.78 -22.47
CA ILE A 193 -11.30 5.42 -22.14
C ILE A 193 -10.54 5.37 -23.46
N ARG A 194 -9.53 6.22 -23.62
CA ARG A 194 -8.77 6.30 -24.86
C ARG A 194 -7.32 5.95 -24.59
N LEU A 195 -6.79 5.01 -25.37
CA LEU A 195 -5.36 4.96 -25.60
C LEU A 195 -5.02 6.27 -26.30
N THR A 196 -4.17 7.10 -25.71
CA THR A 196 -3.61 8.23 -26.45
C THR A 196 -2.96 7.66 -27.70
N ASP A 197 -3.44 8.10 -28.86
CA ASP A 197 -2.98 7.57 -30.14
C ASP A 197 -1.45 7.66 -30.19
N VAL A 198 -0.80 6.51 -30.32
CA VAL A 198 0.60 6.41 -30.70
C VAL A 198 0.65 6.79 -32.19
N TYR A 199 0.79 8.09 -32.47
CA TYR A 199 1.19 8.61 -33.79
C TYR A 199 2.69 8.81 -33.85
#